data_AF-A0A9P6TLW8-F1
#
_entry.id   AF-A0A9P6TLW8-F1
#
_cell.length_a   1.000
_cell.length_b   1.000
_cell.length_c   1.000
_cell.angle_alpha   90.00
_cell.angle_beta   90.00
_cell.angle_gamma   90.00
#
_symmetry.space_group_name_H-M   'P 1'
#
loop_
_entity.id
_entity.type
_entity.pdbx_description
1 polymer ?
#
loop_
_entity_poly.entity_id
_entity_poly.type
_entity_poly.pdbx_seq_one_letter_code
_entity_poly.pdbx_strand_id
1 'polypeptide(L)'
;MSWFGWNKKEDETIPKMTLQDPENHSLAVPEFPARNGPQRLAAASTPQPRGRQKVRLEPGHSPLDWARLKSSGKDLRGVPQLGRYTLDDIRQHNTIDDAWTAIQGKVYNMTAYVKFHPGGVKDLMRIAGRDGTKLF
;
A
#
# COMPACT_ATOMS: atom_id res chain seq x y z
N MET A 1 22.97 49.79 1.15
CA MET A 1 22.40 50.77 0.20
C MET A 1 21.02 50.28 -0.19
N SER A 2 20.01 51.13 -0.02
CA SER A 2 18.58 50.88 -0.26
C SER A 2 18.25 50.80 -1.75
N TRP A 3 17.17 50.08 -2.11
CA TRP A 3 16.32 50.18 -3.31
C TRP A 3 15.35 48.98 -3.27
N PHE A 4 14.02 49.05 -3.29
CA PHE A 4 13.06 50.12 -3.56
C PHE A 4 11.76 49.84 -2.80
N GLY A 5 11.14 50.90 -2.27
CA GLY A 5 9.79 50.89 -1.72
C GLY A 5 8.72 50.94 -2.81
N TRP A 6 7.57 50.34 -2.54
CA TRP A 6 6.35 50.58 -3.30
C TRP A 6 5.25 51.10 -2.40
N ASN A 7 4.57 52.10 -2.96
CA ASN A 7 3.85 53.15 -2.28
C ASN A 7 2.38 52.78 -2.04
N LYS A 8 1.85 53.31 -0.93
CA LYS A 8 0.46 53.30 -0.51
C LYS A 8 -0.40 54.12 -1.49
N LYS A 9 -1.57 53.61 -1.87
CA LYS A 9 -2.74 54.42 -2.23
C LYS A 9 -3.99 53.77 -1.63
N GLU A 10 -4.82 54.63 -1.08
CA GLU A 10 -5.96 54.37 -0.21
C GLU A 10 -7.27 54.36 -0.99
N ASP A 11 -8.30 53.87 -0.31
CA ASP A 11 -9.73 54.21 -0.45
C ASP A 11 -10.52 53.56 -1.58
N GLU A 12 -11.15 52.41 -1.29
CA GLU A 12 -12.46 52.09 -1.83
C GLU A 12 -13.34 51.48 -0.73
N THR A 13 -14.41 52.20 -0.42
CA THR A 13 -15.59 51.79 0.35
C THR A 13 -16.04 50.36 0.05
N ILE A 14 -15.98 49.48 1.06
CA ILE A 14 -16.56 48.14 1.00
C ILE A 14 -18.08 48.25 1.18
N PRO A 15 -18.92 47.93 0.18
CA PRO A 15 -20.34 47.75 0.43
C PRO A 15 -20.52 46.50 1.30
N LYS A 16 -21.14 46.66 2.47
CA LYS A 16 -21.61 45.55 3.29
C LYS A 16 -22.72 44.81 2.51
N MET A 17 -22.35 43.73 1.82
CA MET A 17 -23.30 42.78 1.29
C MET A 17 -23.90 41.99 2.45
N THR A 18 -25.07 42.43 2.91
CA THR A 18 -25.98 41.62 3.70
C THR A 18 -26.37 40.41 2.85
N LEU A 19 -25.91 39.22 3.25
CA LEU A 19 -26.43 37.96 2.74
C LEU A 19 -27.88 37.82 3.23
N GLN A 20 -28.82 38.24 2.38
CA GLN A 20 -30.17 37.73 2.43
C GLN A 20 -30.14 36.33 1.83
N ASP A 21 -30.52 35.33 2.64
CA ASP A 21 -30.91 34.01 2.16
C ASP A 21 -32.18 34.15 1.30
N PRO A 22 -32.14 33.66 0.06
CA PRO A 22 -33.27 32.86 -0.36
C PRO A 22 -32.83 31.58 -1.08
N GLU A 23 -33.49 30.51 -0.68
CA GLU A 23 -33.69 29.24 -1.39
C GLU A 23 -32.61 28.17 -1.25
N ASN A 24 -33.03 27.16 -0.48
CA ASN A 24 -32.45 25.85 -0.28
C ASN A 24 -32.03 25.16 -1.60
N HIS A 25 -30.77 25.34 -2.00
CA HIS A 25 -30.11 24.48 -2.97
C HIS A 25 -29.02 23.68 -2.24
N SER A 26 -29.44 22.58 -1.61
CA SER A 26 -28.54 21.52 -1.19
C SER A 26 -27.69 21.09 -2.39
N LEU A 27 -26.40 21.43 -2.39
CA LEU A 27 -25.41 20.95 -3.34
C LEU A 27 -25.28 19.44 -3.13
N ALA A 28 -26.14 18.68 -3.79
CA ALA A 28 -26.08 17.23 -3.78
C ALA A 28 -24.71 16.82 -4.32
N VAL A 29 -23.93 16.13 -3.49
CA VAL A 29 -22.72 15.44 -3.92
C VAL A 29 -23.14 14.55 -5.10
N PRO A 30 -22.53 14.68 -6.29
CA PRO A 30 -22.95 13.90 -7.44
C PRO A 30 -22.76 12.40 -7.11
N GLU A 31 -23.88 11.69 -7.05
CA GLU A 31 -23.89 10.26 -6.77
C GLU A 31 -23.38 9.51 -8.00
N PHE A 32 -22.11 9.13 -7.95
CA PHE A 32 -21.47 8.31 -8.97
C PHE A 32 -21.51 6.83 -8.59
N PRO A 33 -21.91 5.93 -9.51
CA PRO A 33 -22.48 6.21 -10.84
C PRO A 33 -23.96 6.64 -10.78
N ALA A 34 -24.34 7.51 -11.72
CA ALA A 34 -25.69 8.07 -11.83
C ALA A 34 -26.78 7.00 -11.81
N ARG A 35 -27.88 7.28 -11.09
CA ARG A 35 -28.96 6.33 -10.78
C ARG A 35 -29.57 5.65 -12.01
N ASN A 36 -29.65 6.37 -13.13
CA ASN A 36 -30.17 5.89 -14.41
C ASN A 36 -29.08 5.82 -15.51
N GLY A 37 -27.80 5.87 -15.12
CA GLY A 37 -26.69 5.86 -16.06
C GLY A 37 -26.52 4.47 -16.71
N PRO A 38 -26.12 4.40 -17.99
CA PRO A 38 -25.84 3.13 -18.67
C PRO A 38 -24.79 2.29 -17.94
N GLN A 39 -23.91 2.93 -17.15
CA GLN A 39 -22.91 2.28 -16.31
C GLN A 39 -23.51 1.43 -15.16
N ARG A 40 -24.71 1.77 -14.65
CA ARG A 40 -25.45 0.92 -13.69
C ARG A 40 -26.13 -0.27 -14.37
N LEU A 41 -26.66 -0.08 -15.58
CA LEU A 41 -27.33 -1.13 -16.34
C LEU A 41 -26.34 -2.22 -16.79
N ALA A 42 -25.11 -1.84 -17.16
CA ALA A 42 -24.05 -2.78 -17.50
C ALA A 42 -23.47 -3.55 -16.28
N ALA A 43 -23.53 -2.95 -15.07
CA ALA A 43 -23.06 -3.59 -13.85
C ALA A 43 -23.98 -4.72 -13.36
N ALA A 44 -25.26 -4.73 -13.77
CA ALA A 44 -26.23 -5.74 -13.37
C ALA A 44 -26.12 -7.07 -14.13
N SER A 45 -25.49 -7.06 -15.31
CA SER A 45 -25.38 -8.23 -16.21
C SER A 45 -23.97 -8.84 -16.28
N THR A 46 -23.01 -8.27 -15.56
CA THR A 46 -21.65 -8.82 -15.46
C THR A 46 -21.56 -9.73 -14.22
N PRO A 47 -21.07 -10.98 -14.32
CA PRO A 47 -20.68 -11.76 -13.14
C PRO A 47 -19.73 -10.91 -12.31
N GLN A 48 -20.14 -10.55 -11.09
CA GLN A 48 -19.31 -9.75 -10.20
C GLN A 48 -17.94 -10.45 -10.08
N PRO A 49 -16.82 -9.77 -10.39
CA PRO A 49 -15.51 -10.38 -10.24
C PRO A 49 -15.39 -10.85 -8.80
N ARG A 50 -15.01 -12.12 -8.61
CA ARG A 50 -14.77 -12.70 -7.27
C ARG A 50 -13.96 -11.69 -6.47
N GLY A 51 -14.58 -11.10 -5.44
CA GLY A 51 -14.01 -9.99 -4.71
C GLY A 51 -12.60 -10.36 -4.26
N ARG A 52 -11.61 -9.51 -4.56
CA ARG A 52 -10.22 -9.71 -4.14
C ARG A 52 -10.23 -10.04 -2.65
N GLN A 53 -9.84 -11.27 -2.30
CA GLN A 53 -9.66 -11.66 -0.90
C GLN A 53 -8.54 -10.81 -0.31
N LYS A 54 -8.92 -9.70 0.31
CA LYS A 54 -8.00 -8.89 1.10
C LYS A 54 -7.76 -9.67 2.39
N VAL A 55 -6.58 -10.26 2.51
CA VAL A 55 -6.12 -10.84 3.77
C VAL A 55 -6.17 -9.72 4.81
N ARG A 56 -6.90 -9.93 5.91
CA ARG A 56 -6.91 -8.99 7.03
C ARG A 56 -5.50 -9.01 7.63
N LEU A 57 -4.79 -7.90 7.51
CA LEU A 57 -3.48 -7.75 8.10
C LEU A 57 -3.65 -7.54 9.61
N GLU A 58 -2.78 -8.17 10.41
CA GLU A 58 -2.70 -7.86 11.83
C GLU A 58 -2.22 -6.41 12.01
N PRO A 59 -2.64 -5.70 13.07
CA PRO A 59 -2.11 -4.38 13.39
C PRO A 59 -0.57 -4.38 13.39
N GLY A 60 0.05 -3.37 12.79
CA GLY A 60 1.51 -3.25 12.70
C GLY A 60 2.20 -4.06 11.59
N HIS A 61 1.44 -4.80 10.76
CA HIS A 61 1.97 -5.55 9.62
C HIS A 61 1.54 -4.97 8.26
N SER A 62 1.34 -3.65 8.20
CA SER A 62 1.05 -2.98 6.93
C SER A 62 2.30 -2.85 6.05
N PRO A 63 2.15 -2.62 4.74
CA PRO A 63 3.28 -2.29 3.87
C PRO A 63 4.07 -1.06 4.32
N LEU A 64 3.42 -0.10 4.99
CA LEU A 64 4.09 1.09 5.55
C LEU A 64 4.92 0.72 6.79
N ASP A 65 4.44 -0.21 7.61
CA ASP A 65 5.20 -0.70 8.76
C ASP A 65 6.44 -1.47 8.31
N TRP A 66 6.34 -2.25 7.23
CA TRP A 66 7.50 -2.87 6.59
C TRP A 66 8.50 -1.84 6.07
N ALA A 67 8.03 -0.76 5.44
CA ALA A 67 8.89 0.32 4.97
C ALA A 67 9.66 0.97 6.13
N ARG A 68 8.96 1.27 7.23
CA ARG A 68 9.56 1.80 8.47
C ARG A 68 10.60 0.84 9.05
N LEU A 69 10.31 -0.47 9.07
CA LEU A 69 11.22 -1.48 9.58
C LEU A 69 12.50 -1.55 8.74
N LYS A 70 12.39 -1.52 7.40
CA LYS A 70 13.57 -1.48 6.52
C LYS A 70 14.40 -0.20 6.68
N SER A 71 13.77 0.94 6.96
CA SER A 71 14.49 2.20 7.21
C SER A 71 15.10 2.31 8.61
N SER A 72 14.79 1.39 9.53
CA SER A 72 15.27 1.44 10.92
C SER A 72 16.77 1.19 11.08
N GLY A 73 17.45 0.68 10.06
CA GLY A 73 18.85 0.27 10.15
C GLY A 73 19.07 -1.09 10.84
N LYS A 74 18.00 -1.76 11.29
CA LYS A 74 18.07 -3.13 11.81
C LYS A 74 18.50 -4.09 10.70
N ASP A 75 19.48 -4.94 10.98
CA ASP A 75 19.83 -6.03 10.08
C ASP A 75 18.73 -7.10 10.08
N LEU A 76 18.08 -7.29 8.93
CA LEU A 76 17.00 -8.27 8.74
C LEU A 76 17.46 -9.53 8.01
N ARG A 77 18.74 -9.62 7.62
CA ARG A 77 19.27 -10.76 6.87
C ARG A 77 19.32 -12.04 7.70
N GLY A 78 19.44 -11.90 9.03
CA GLY A 78 19.51 -13.04 9.96
C GLY A 78 20.77 -13.88 9.79
N VAL A 79 21.79 -13.39 9.08
CA VAL A 79 23.07 -14.07 8.85
C VAL A 79 24.23 -13.11 9.08
N PRO A 80 25.36 -13.59 9.63
CA PRO A 80 26.52 -12.74 9.91
C PRO A 80 27.24 -12.28 8.63
N GLN A 81 27.20 -13.08 7.57
CA GLN A 81 27.86 -12.79 6.30
C GLN A 81 27.04 -13.31 5.11
N LEU A 82 27.23 -12.69 3.95
CA LEU A 82 26.69 -13.19 2.68
C LEU A 82 27.53 -14.37 2.20
N GLY A 83 26.86 -15.43 1.78
CA GLY A 83 27.51 -16.67 1.35
C GLY A 83 26.76 -17.35 0.21
N ARG A 84 27.36 -18.45 -0.27
CA ARG A 84 26.69 -19.39 -1.16
C ARG A 84 25.96 -20.42 -0.30
N TYR A 85 24.72 -20.71 -0.66
CA TYR A 85 23.91 -21.73 -0.02
C TYR A 85 23.49 -22.75 -1.07
N THR A 86 23.44 -24.00 -0.66
CA THR A 86 22.85 -25.07 -1.47
C THR A 86 21.35 -25.14 -1.25
N LEU A 87 20.64 -25.83 -2.14
CA LEU A 87 19.20 -26.08 -1.93
C LEU A 87 18.94 -26.95 -0.69
N ASP A 88 19.91 -27.78 -0.28
CA ASP A 88 19.79 -28.63 0.91
C ASP A 88 19.86 -27.80 2.20
N ASP A 89 20.74 -26.79 2.25
CA ASP A 89 20.78 -25.81 3.34
C ASP A 89 19.43 -25.09 3.44
N ILE A 90 18.94 -24.57 2.31
CA ILE A 90 17.67 -23.83 2.25
C ILE A 90 16.51 -24.70 2.74
N ARG A 91 16.49 -25.99 2.43
CA ARG A 91 15.41 -26.93 2.78
C ARG A 91 15.14 -27.01 4.29
N GLN A 92 16.15 -26.73 5.12
CA GLN A 92 16.03 -26.74 6.58
C GLN A 92 15.24 -25.52 7.09
N HIS A 93 15.20 -24.43 6.33
CA HIS A 93 14.57 -23.17 6.69
C HIS A 93 13.15 -23.05 6.11
N ASN A 94 12.22 -23.83 6.66
CA ASN A 94 10.86 -23.99 6.14
C ASN A 94 9.74 -23.59 7.11
N THR A 95 10.06 -22.90 8.21
CA THR A 95 9.10 -22.52 9.25
C THR A 95 8.80 -21.03 9.22
N ILE A 96 7.72 -20.57 9.87
CA ILE A 96 7.34 -19.14 9.86
C ILE A 96 8.42 -18.26 10.50
N ASP A 97 9.06 -18.78 11.55
CA ASP A 97 10.11 -18.07 12.31
C ASP A 97 11.52 -18.34 11.74
N ASP A 98 11.64 -19.16 10.70
CA ASP A 98 12.86 -19.41 9.94
C ASP A 98 12.52 -19.85 8.51
N ALA A 99 12.25 -18.86 7.65
CA ALA A 99 11.74 -19.03 6.29
C ALA A 99 12.74 -18.50 5.27
N TRP A 100 13.33 -19.38 4.46
CA TRP A 100 14.22 -19.01 3.37
C TRP A 100 13.73 -19.56 2.04
N THR A 101 14.12 -18.92 0.95
CA THR A 101 13.76 -19.37 -0.40
C THR A 101 14.83 -19.00 -1.41
N ALA A 102 14.92 -19.77 -2.49
CA ALA A 102 15.69 -19.41 -3.67
C ALA A 102 14.76 -18.84 -4.75
N ILE A 103 15.10 -17.69 -5.33
CA ILE A 103 14.40 -17.11 -6.48
C ILE A 103 15.44 -16.62 -7.49
N GLN A 104 15.37 -17.12 -8.72
CA GLN A 104 16.26 -16.77 -9.83
C GLN A 104 17.75 -16.92 -9.45
N GLY A 105 18.09 -18.00 -8.75
CA GLY A 105 19.45 -18.31 -8.31
C GLY A 105 19.98 -17.45 -7.14
N LYS A 106 19.13 -16.61 -6.54
CA LYS A 106 19.46 -15.82 -5.34
C LYS A 106 18.71 -16.37 -4.13
N VAL A 107 19.34 -16.31 -2.96
CA VAL A 107 18.79 -16.83 -1.71
C VAL A 107 18.30 -15.66 -0.86
N TYR A 108 17.07 -15.77 -0.36
CA TYR A 108 16.41 -14.75 0.44
C TYR A 108 15.99 -15.34 1.77
N ASN A 109 16.45 -14.76 2.87
CA ASN A 109 15.82 -14.93 4.16
C ASN A 109 14.59 -14.02 4.21
N MET A 110 13.41 -14.62 4.25
CA MET A 110 12.13 -13.92 4.25
C MET A 110 11.43 -13.95 5.60
N THR A 111 12.05 -14.52 6.63
CA THR A 111 11.53 -14.64 8.01
C THR A 111 10.92 -13.34 8.53
N ALA A 112 11.66 -12.23 8.46
CA ALA A 112 11.17 -10.93 8.94
C ALA A 112 10.01 -10.37 8.10
N TYR A 113 9.82 -10.86 6.87
CA TYR A 113 8.82 -10.38 5.93
C TYR A 113 7.54 -11.22 5.91
N VAL A 114 7.57 -12.46 6.44
CA VAL A 114 6.46 -13.43 6.31
C VAL A 114 5.11 -12.82 6.69
N LYS A 115 5.05 -12.10 7.81
CA LYS A 115 3.83 -11.49 8.35
C LYS A 115 3.40 -10.20 7.63
N PHE A 116 4.31 -9.56 6.90
CA PHE A 116 4.05 -8.33 6.13
C PHE A 116 3.65 -8.61 4.67
N HIS A 117 3.70 -9.88 4.23
CA HIS A 117 3.41 -10.25 2.86
C HIS A 117 1.95 -9.93 2.47
N PRO A 118 1.70 -9.09 1.45
CA PRO A 118 0.33 -8.70 1.07
C PRO A 118 -0.55 -9.86 0.58
N GLY A 119 0.05 -10.93 0.05
CA GLY A 119 -0.66 -12.17 -0.31
C GLY A 119 -0.96 -13.07 0.90
N GLY A 120 -0.52 -12.68 2.10
CA GLY A 120 -0.65 -13.45 3.32
C GLY A 120 0.43 -14.52 3.49
N VAL A 121 0.54 -15.00 4.73
CA VAL A 121 1.54 -15.99 5.16
C VAL A 121 1.44 -17.29 4.38
N LYS A 122 0.22 -17.78 4.13
CA LYS A 122 -0.02 -19.09 3.50
C LYS A 122 0.57 -19.20 2.10
N ASP A 123 0.46 -18.15 1.29
CA ASP A 123 0.97 -18.18 -0.08
C ASP A 123 2.50 -18.09 -0.10
N LEU A 124 3.08 -17.26 0.76
CA LEU A 124 4.53 -17.12 0.86
C LEU A 124 5.20 -18.39 1.41
N MET A 125 4.60 -19.05 2.41
CA MET A 125 5.13 -20.29 2.98
C MET A 125 5.15 -21.47 2.00
N ARG A 126 4.49 -21.39 0.83
CA ARG A 126 4.57 -22.45 -0.21
C ARG A 126 5.98 -22.61 -0.79
N ILE A 127 6.78 -21.55 -0.74
CA ILE A 127 8.17 -21.53 -1.25
C ILE A 127 9.23 -21.58 -0.16
N ALA A 128 8.82 -21.63 1.11
CA ALA A 128 9.75 -21.75 2.22
C ALA A 128 10.49 -23.09 2.13
N GLY A 129 11.81 -23.03 2.27
CA GLY A 129 12.73 -24.14 2.11
C GLY A 129 12.88 -24.67 0.68
N ARG A 130 12.49 -23.90 -0.34
CA ARG A 130 12.45 -24.36 -1.73
C ARG A 130 12.84 -23.28 -2.73
N ASP A 131 13.04 -23.68 -3.99
CA ASP A 131 13.11 -22.77 -5.12
C ASP A 131 11.71 -22.30 -5.53
N GLY A 132 11.45 -21.01 -5.31
CA GLY A 132 10.20 -20.32 -5.60
C GLY A 132 10.12 -19.70 -6.99
N THR A 133 11.15 -19.83 -7.84
CA THR A 133 11.25 -19.12 -9.14
C THR A 133 10.06 -19.34 -10.07
N LYS A 134 9.35 -20.46 -9.98
CA LYS A 134 8.17 -20.71 -10.84
C LYS A 134 6.89 -20.03 -10.33
N LEU A 135 6.87 -19.64 -9.06
CA LEU A 135 5.71 -19.03 -8.41
C LEU A 135 5.79 -17.50 -8.34
N PHE A 136 6.97 -16.93 -8.64
CA PHE A 136 7.30 -15.50 -8.52
C PHE A 136 8.09 -15.02 -9.74
#